data_AF-A0A2V6LF71-F1
#
_entry.id   AF-A0A2V6LF71-F1
#
_cell.length_a   1.000
_cell.length_b   1.000
_cell.length_c   1.000
_cell.angle_alpha   90.00
_cell.angle_beta   90.00
_cell.angle_gamma   90.00
#
_symmetry.space_group_name_H-M   'P 1'
#
loop_
_entity.id
_entity.type
_entity.pdbx_description
1 polymer ?
#
loop_
_entity_poly.entity_id
_entity_poly.type
_entity_poly.pdbx_seq_one_letter_code
_entity_poly.pdbx_strand_id
1 'polypeptide(L)'
;MKIEFRLIAAVVIAVVLVSPAVTEAARSRPLDEDAALALLERTLKHDRVYDKRISWDCISFGTEETTDAYFGFVVCEIHNAKCDGAPETSPAIDRYRVYRHSGKIEQWQATDDTWQPYKPGQNK
;
A
#
# COMPACT_ATOMS: atom_id res chain seq x y z
N MET A 1 28.79 48.06 -64.41
CA MET A 1 29.82 47.24 -63.74
C MET A 1 29.09 46.12 -62.99
N LYS A 2 29.27 44.87 -63.42
CA LYS A 2 28.71 43.65 -62.81
C LYS A 2 29.47 43.31 -61.54
N ILE A 3 28.80 42.98 -60.44
CA ILE A 3 29.25 41.98 -59.47
C ILE A 3 28.02 41.23 -58.93
N GLU A 4 27.81 40.04 -59.49
CA GLU A 4 27.06 38.92 -58.91
C GLU A 4 27.81 38.44 -57.65
N PHE A 5 27.13 37.94 -56.62
CA PHE A 5 27.44 36.63 -56.02
C PHE A 5 26.31 36.22 -55.06
N ARG A 6 25.63 35.15 -55.46
CA ARG A 6 24.58 34.44 -54.72
C ARG A 6 25.18 33.82 -53.45
N LEU A 7 24.59 34.07 -52.28
CA LEU A 7 24.88 33.28 -51.08
C LEU A 7 23.80 32.19 -50.92
N ILE A 8 24.23 30.96 -51.17
CA ILE A 8 23.47 29.73 -51.04
C ILE A 8 23.59 29.22 -49.60
N ALA A 9 22.42 29.01 -48.99
CA ALA A 9 22.02 27.98 -48.01
C ALA A 9 22.92 27.61 -46.81
N ALA A 10 22.31 27.63 -45.62
CA ALA A 10 22.19 26.42 -44.79
C ALA A 10 21.13 26.64 -43.70
N VAL A 11 19.88 26.24 -43.94
CA VAL A 11 18.87 26.11 -42.89
C VAL A 11 19.03 24.71 -42.29
N VAL A 12 19.63 24.64 -41.10
CA VAL A 12 19.76 23.39 -40.33
C VAL A 12 18.47 23.20 -39.53
N ILE A 13 17.54 22.40 -40.05
CA ILE A 13 16.35 21.97 -39.30
C ILE A 13 16.77 20.81 -38.40
N ALA A 14 16.99 21.11 -37.12
CA ALA A 14 17.15 20.07 -36.11
C ALA A 14 15.78 19.44 -35.82
N VAL A 15 15.51 18.30 -36.46
CA VAL A 15 14.35 17.47 -36.13
C VAL A 15 14.66 16.76 -34.81
N VAL A 16 14.15 17.32 -33.70
CA VAL A 16 14.18 16.65 -32.40
C VAL A 16 13.21 15.49 -32.43
N LEU A 17 13.72 14.27 -32.61
CA LEU A 17 12.98 13.03 -32.45
C LEU A 17 12.58 12.89 -30.97
N VAL A 18 11.40 13.35 -30.62
CA VAL A 18 10.78 13.04 -29.33
C VAL A 18 10.25 11.61 -29.43
N SER A 19 11.08 10.64 -29.04
CA SER A 19 10.62 9.26 -28.87
C SER A 19 9.56 9.22 -27.77
N PRO A 20 8.33 8.74 -28.03
CA PRO A 20 7.40 8.46 -26.96
C PRO A 20 7.94 7.22 -26.25
N ALA A 21 8.61 7.41 -25.12
CA ALA A 21 8.84 6.32 -24.19
C ALA A 21 7.46 5.88 -23.69
N VAL A 22 6.89 4.87 -24.34
CA VAL A 22 5.74 4.14 -23.81
C VAL A 22 6.29 3.39 -22.61
N THR A 23 6.20 3.99 -21.43
CA THR A 23 6.33 3.26 -20.17
C THR A 23 5.16 2.30 -20.09
N GLU A 24 5.37 1.09 -20.58
CA GLU A 24 4.55 -0.05 -20.23
C GLU A 24 4.69 -0.21 -18.72
N ALA A 25 3.72 0.33 -17.96
CA ALA A 25 3.66 0.12 -16.53
C ALA A 25 3.57 -1.39 -16.34
N ALA A 26 4.68 -1.99 -15.90
CA ALA A 26 4.75 -3.41 -15.62
C ALA A 26 3.55 -3.73 -14.72
N ARG A 27 2.57 -4.47 -15.25
CA ARG A 27 1.42 -4.90 -14.46
C ARG A 27 1.99 -5.78 -13.35
N SER A 28 2.12 -5.21 -12.16
CA SER A 28 2.60 -5.93 -10.98
C SER A 28 1.69 -7.14 -10.79
N ARG A 29 2.28 -8.31 -10.57
CA ARG A 29 1.50 -9.49 -10.23
C ARG A 29 0.62 -9.16 -9.02
N PRO A 30 -0.65 -9.62 -8.99
CA PRO A 30 -1.50 -9.41 -7.83
C PRO A 30 -0.83 -10.01 -6.60
N LEU A 31 -0.99 -9.36 -5.44
CA LEU A 31 -0.48 -9.88 -4.18
C LEU A 31 -1.15 -11.25 -3.89
N ASP A 32 -0.34 -12.20 -3.44
CA ASP A 32 -0.81 -13.35 -2.68
C ASP A 32 -1.02 -12.96 -1.21
N GLU A 33 -1.47 -13.91 -0.39
CA GLU A 33 -1.86 -13.65 0.99
C GLU A 33 -0.67 -13.20 1.83
N ASP A 34 0.45 -13.91 1.70
CA ASP A 34 1.69 -13.62 2.42
C ASP A 34 2.23 -12.23 2.06
N ALA A 35 2.24 -11.86 0.77
CA ALA A 35 2.68 -10.54 0.33
C ALA A 35 1.73 -9.44 0.81
N ALA A 36 0.42 -9.70 0.84
CA ALA A 36 -0.58 -8.77 1.35
C ALA A 36 -0.44 -8.57 2.88
N LEU A 37 -0.24 -9.65 3.63
CA LEU A 37 0.00 -9.59 5.07
C LEU A 37 1.31 -8.86 5.38
N ALA A 38 2.40 -9.19 4.68
CA ALA A 38 3.68 -8.52 4.85
C ALA A 38 3.63 -7.02 4.52
N LEU A 39 2.82 -6.63 3.52
CA LEU A 39 2.55 -5.23 3.21
C LEU A 39 1.80 -4.54 4.37
N LEU A 40 0.76 -5.17 4.90
CA LEU A 40 -0.01 -4.65 6.02
C LEU A 40 0.88 -4.47 7.25
N GLU A 41 1.58 -5.52 7.68
CA GLU A 41 2.46 -5.46 8.85
C GLU A 41 3.50 -4.36 8.72
N ARG A 42 4.17 -4.27 7.57
CA ARG A 42 5.19 -3.24 7.33
C ARG A 42 4.60 -1.84 7.45
N THR A 43 3.41 -1.63 6.90
CA THR A 43 2.72 -0.34 6.94
C THR A 43 2.37 0.04 8.38
N LEU A 44 1.73 -0.87 9.13
CA LEU A 44 1.32 -0.62 10.51
C LEU A 44 2.52 -0.43 11.46
N LYS A 45 3.62 -1.18 11.27
CA LYS A 45 4.89 -1.00 12.00
C LYS A 45 5.51 0.36 11.70
N HIS A 46 5.61 0.73 10.42
CA HIS A 46 6.17 2.01 9.99
C HIS A 46 5.39 3.19 10.57
N ASP A 47 4.06 3.09 10.56
CA ASP A 47 3.16 4.13 11.04
C ASP A 47 2.96 4.09 12.57
N ARG A 48 3.57 3.11 13.25
CA ARG A 48 3.57 2.96 14.71
C ARG A 48 2.15 2.94 15.29
N VAL A 49 1.24 2.28 14.57
CA VAL A 49 -0.21 2.30 14.83
C VAL A 49 -0.55 1.86 16.25
N TYR A 50 0.14 0.85 16.78
CA TYR A 50 -0.18 0.24 18.07
C TYR A 50 0.69 0.71 19.24
N ASP A 51 1.77 1.45 18.99
CA ASP A 51 2.80 1.79 19.99
C ASP A 51 2.28 2.40 21.28
N LYS A 52 1.15 3.11 21.24
CA LYS A 52 0.54 3.76 22.42
C LYS A 52 -0.44 2.86 23.18
N ARG A 53 -0.89 1.76 22.59
CA ARG A 53 -1.94 0.88 23.12
C ARG A 53 -1.41 -0.48 23.53
N ILE A 54 -0.60 -1.12 22.68
CA ILE A 54 -0.14 -2.49 22.89
C ILE A 54 1.21 -2.71 22.20
N SER A 55 2.08 -3.53 22.80
CA SER A 55 3.33 -3.92 22.17
C SER A 55 3.06 -4.71 20.87
N TRP A 56 3.89 -4.48 19.84
CA TRP A 56 3.81 -5.25 18.60
C TRP A 56 3.98 -6.77 18.84
N ASP A 57 4.75 -7.17 19.85
CA ASP A 57 4.92 -8.58 20.21
C ASP A 57 3.67 -9.21 20.85
N CYS A 58 2.67 -8.39 21.17
CA CYS A 58 1.43 -8.78 21.83
C CYS A 58 0.22 -8.67 20.91
N ILE A 59 0.45 -8.59 19.60
CA ILE A 59 -0.59 -8.68 18.59
C ILE A 59 -0.34 -9.85 17.65
N SER A 60 -1.41 -10.43 17.13
CA SER A 60 -1.39 -11.45 16.09
C SER A 60 -2.26 -11.03 14.91
N PHE A 61 -1.97 -11.57 13.73
CA PHE A 61 -2.78 -11.39 12.54
C PHE A 61 -3.46 -12.71 12.18
N GLY A 62 -4.76 -12.64 11.86
CA GLY A 62 -5.53 -13.74 11.29
C GLY A 62 -6.16 -13.33 9.97
N THR A 63 -6.38 -14.29 9.08
CA THR A 63 -7.14 -14.07 7.84
C THR A 63 -8.60 -14.41 8.09
N GLU A 64 -9.49 -13.43 7.90
CA GLU A 64 -10.95 -13.62 8.00
C GLU A 64 -11.60 -13.81 6.62
N GLU A 65 -11.05 -13.19 5.57
CA GLU A 65 -11.61 -13.25 4.21
C GLU A 65 -10.52 -13.40 3.14
N THR A 66 -10.76 -14.26 2.16
CA THR A 66 -9.93 -14.38 0.96
C THR A 66 -10.83 -14.32 -0.26
N THR A 67 -10.71 -13.25 -1.06
CA THR A 67 -11.52 -13.03 -2.28
C THR A 67 -10.62 -12.77 -3.47
N ASP A 68 -11.15 -12.73 -4.70
CA ASP A 68 -10.36 -12.36 -5.89
C ASP A 68 -9.93 -10.89 -5.90
N ALA A 69 -10.53 -10.03 -5.07
CA ALA A 69 -10.24 -8.60 -5.03
C ALA A 69 -9.26 -8.23 -3.91
N TYR A 70 -9.41 -8.85 -2.73
CA TYR A 70 -8.68 -8.49 -1.52
C TYR A 70 -8.51 -9.67 -0.55
N PHE A 71 -7.62 -9.49 0.41
CA PHE A 71 -7.52 -10.28 1.65
C PHE A 71 -8.02 -9.45 2.83
N GLY A 72 -8.85 -10.04 3.69
CA GLY A 72 -9.34 -9.46 4.93
C GLY A 72 -8.57 -10.02 6.11
N PHE A 73 -7.91 -9.14 6.86
CA PHE A 73 -7.13 -9.49 8.04
C PHE A 73 -7.75 -8.91 9.30
N VAL A 74 -7.73 -9.68 10.38
CA VAL A 74 -8.03 -9.22 11.73
C VAL A 74 -6.73 -9.13 12.52
N VAL A 75 -6.60 -8.06 13.31
CA VAL A 75 -5.53 -7.91 14.31
C VAL A 75 -6.13 -8.25 15.66
N CYS A 76 -5.53 -9.19 16.38
CA CYS A 76 -5.99 -9.60 17.70
C CYS A 76 -4.91 -9.38 18.76
N GLU A 77 -5.34 -9.17 20.01
CA GLU A 77 -4.44 -9.20 21.17
C GLU A 77 -4.01 -10.65 21.43
N ILE A 78 -2.73 -10.85 21.73
CA ILE A 78 -2.19 -12.10 22.24
C ILE A 78 -2.28 -12.04 23.76
N HIS A 79 -3.00 -12.98 24.38
CA HIS A 79 -3.00 -13.12 25.84
C HIS A 79 -2.16 -14.33 26.26
N ASN A 80 -1.06 -14.06 26.97
CA ASN A 80 -0.18 -15.08 27.52
C ASN A 80 0.61 -14.49 28.70
N ALA A 81 1.53 -15.26 29.29
CA ALA A 81 2.34 -14.81 30.42
C ALA A 81 3.17 -13.54 30.17
N LYS A 82 3.46 -13.18 28.91
CA LYS A 82 4.19 -11.95 28.53
C LYS A 82 3.25 -10.77 28.24
N CYS A 83 2.07 -11.04 27.70
CA CYS A 83 1.21 -10.03 27.09
C CYS A 83 -0.07 -9.70 27.88
N ASP A 84 -0.10 -10.11 29.15
CA ASP A 84 -1.24 -9.97 30.06
C ASP A 84 -2.55 -10.52 29.47
N GLY A 85 -3.65 -10.34 30.19
CA GLY A 85 -4.97 -10.78 29.75
C GLY A 85 -5.30 -12.25 30.00
N ALA A 86 -6.54 -12.61 29.70
CA ALA A 86 -7.07 -13.94 29.93
C ALA A 86 -6.69 -14.87 28.77
N PRO A 87 -5.93 -15.96 28.99
CA PRO A 87 -5.37 -16.81 27.94
C PRO A 87 -6.44 -17.51 27.08
N GLU A 88 -7.66 -17.64 27.58
CA GLU A 88 -8.82 -18.18 26.86
C GLU A 88 -9.45 -17.19 25.86
N THR A 89 -8.91 -15.97 25.74
CA THR A 89 -9.42 -14.95 24.82
C THR A 89 -8.32 -14.39 23.93
N SER A 90 -8.69 -14.01 22.70
CA SER A 90 -7.86 -13.21 21.79
C SER A 90 -8.75 -12.14 21.17
N PRO A 91 -8.99 -11.02 21.89
CA PRO A 91 -9.86 -9.95 21.43
C PRO A 91 -9.38 -9.34 20.11
N ALA A 92 -10.30 -9.12 19.18
CA ALA A 92 -10.01 -8.37 17.96
C ALA A 92 -9.86 -6.87 18.27
N ILE A 93 -8.80 -6.27 17.73
CA ILE A 93 -8.44 -4.85 17.87
C ILE A 93 -8.96 -4.07 16.67
N ASP A 94 -8.60 -4.52 15.46
CA ASP A 94 -8.89 -3.87 14.19
C ASP A 94 -9.10 -4.90 13.09
N ARG A 95 -9.71 -4.47 11.99
CA ARG A 95 -9.80 -5.24 10.74
C ARG A 95 -9.33 -4.41 9.57
N TYR A 96 -8.65 -5.07 8.64
CA TYR A 96 -8.09 -4.46 7.44
C TYR A 96 -8.44 -5.25 6.19
N ARG A 97 -8.58 -4.57 5.06
CA ARG A 97 -8.61 -5.18 3.72
C ARG A 97 -7.41 -4.73 2.93
N VAL A 98 -6.70 -5.67 2.31
CA VAL A 98 -5.58 -5.39 1.41
C VAL A 98 -5.95 -5.83 0.00
N TYR A 99 -6.06 -4.88 -0.92
CA TYR A 99 -6.48 -5.12 -2.29
C TYR A 99 -5.34 -5.69 -3.15
N ARG A 100 -5.56 -6.87 -3.74
CA ARG A 100 -4.52 -7.66 -4.42
C ARG A 100 -3.79 -6.92 -5.53
N HIS A 101 -4.54 -6.20 -6.37
CA HIS A 101 -3.97 -5.56 -7.56
C HIS A 101 -3.32 -4.20 -7.27
N SER A 102 -3.80 -3.50 -6.23
CA SER A 102 -3.40 -2.11 -5.98
C SER A 102 -2.55 -1.92 -4.74
N GLY A 103 -2.52 -2.91 -3.84
CA GLY A 103 -1.92 -2.79 -2.51
C GLY A 103 -2.63 -1.77 -1.61
N LYS A 104 -3.79 -1.24 -2.03
CA LYS A 104 -4.58 -0.31 -1.21
C LYS A 104 -5.05 -1.03 0.06
N ILE A 105 -5.00 -0.30 1.17
CA ILE A 105 -5.44 -0.79 2.47
C ILE A 105 -6.70 -0.01 2.87
N GLU A 106 -7.72 -0.73 3.30
CA GLU A 106 -8.88 -0.18 4.02
C GLU A 106 -8.87 -0.69 5.46
N GLN A 107 -9.37 0.12 6.38
CA GLN A 107 -9.58 -0.23 7.78
C GLN A 107 -11.09 -0.19 8.07
N TRP A 108 -11.54 -1.15 8.85
CA TRP A 108 -12.90 -1.18 9.36
C TRP A 108 -13.09 -0.15 10.48
N GLN A 109 -14.12 0.68 10.37
CA GLN A 109 -14.52 1.62 11.41
C GLN A 109 -15.76 1.08 12.14
N ALA A 110 -15.56 0.61 13.37
CA ALA A 110 -16.62 0.00 14.16
C ALA A 110 -17.75 0.98 14.53
N THR A 111 -17.47 2.29 14.60
CA THR A 111 -18.48 3.31 14.94
C THR A 111 -19.60 3.38 13.90
N ASP A 112 -19.24 3.30 12.62
CA ASP A 112 -20.17 3.50 11.52
C ASP A 112 -20.42 2.21 10.72
N ASP A 113 -19.80 1.08 11.11
CA ASP A 113 -19.88 -0.20 10.41
C ASP A 113 -19.45 -0.08 8.92
N THR A 114 -18.36 0.64 8.66
CA THR A 114 -17.89 0.91 7.29
C THR A 114 -16.41 0.65 7.10
N TRP A 115 -16.07 0.23 5.88
CA TRP A 115 -14.69 0.21 5.41
C TRP A 115 -14.30 1.59 4.93
N GLN A 116 -13.16 2.10 5.40
CA GLN A 116 -12.62 3.40 5.02
C GLN A 116 -11.18 3.22 4.53
N PRO A 117 -10.72 4.06 3.57
CA PRO A 117 -9.31 4.08 3.20
C PRO A 117 -8.43 4.28 4.43
N TYR A 118 -7.40 3.44 4.59
CA TYR A 118 -6.47 3.54 5.69
C TYR A 118 -5.75 4.90 5.66
N LYS A 119 -5.72 5.58 6.80
CA LYS A 119 -5.09 6.89 6.98
C LYS A 119 -4.10 6.82 8.15
N PRO A 120 -2.80 7.05 7.91
CA PRO A 120 -1.82 7.10 8.99
C PRO A 120 -2.22 8.16 10.04
N GLY A 121 -2.17 7.80 11.33
CA GLY A 121 -2.33 8.75 12.44
C GLY A 121 -3.75 9.07 12.90
N GLN A 122 -4.79 8.35 12.43
CA GLN A 122 -6.15 8.50 12.99
C GLN A 122 -6.45 7.59 14.19
N ASN A 123 -5.53 6.72 14.58
CA ASN A 123 -5.67 5.89 15.77
C ASN A 123 -5.46 6.75 17.02
N LYS A 124 -6.58 7.23 17.56
CA LYS A 124 -6.68 8.02 18.79
C LYS A 124 -6.52 7.15 20.03
#